data_AF-A0A2T9UT21-F1
#
_entry.id   AF-A0A2T9UT21-F1
#
_cell.length_a   1.000
_cell.length_b   1.000
_cell.length_c   1.000
_cell.angle_alpha   90.00
_cell.angle_beta   90.00
_cell.angle_gamma   90.00
#
_symmetry.space_group_name_H-M   'P 1'
#
loop_
_entity.id
_entity.type
_entity.pdbx_description
1 polymer ?
#
loop_
_entity_poly.entity_id
_entity_poly.type
_entity_poly.pdbx_seq_one_letter_code
_entity_poly.pdbx_strand_id
1 'polypeptide(L)'
;IKDRGYKLVAVGNTFVYPIAGYSKKIKSLDELQPGSQIAVPNDPTNLGRSLLLLQQVGLIKLKDGVGLLPTSLDIVENPKNLKIVELEAPQLPRSLDDAQIALAVINTTYASQIGLTPAKDGIFVEGKESPYVNLIVAREDNKDAENVKKFVQAYQ
;
A
#
# COMPACT_ATOMS: atom_id res chain seq x y z
N ILE A 1 9.27 7.68 12.27
CA ILE A 1 10.45 8.52 12.65
C ILE A 1 10.10 9.40 13.85
N LYS A 2 9.09 10.28 13.74
CA LYS A 2 8.70 11.24 14.79
C LYS A 2 8.28 10.57 16.11
N ASP A 3 7.41 9.55 16.05
CA ASP A 3 6.84 8.93 17.27
C ASP A 3 7.85 8.13 18.09
N ARG A 4 8.95 7.70 17.47
CA ARG A 4 10.02 6.91 18.11
C ARG A 4 11.34 7.67 18.27
N GLY A 5 11.37 8.95 17.88
CA GLY A 5 12.58 9.78 17.97
C GLY A 5 13.76 9.29 17.14
N TYR A 6 13.52 8.51 16.07
CA TYR A 6 14.60 7.99 15.24
C TYR A 6 15.29 9.11 14.46
N LYS A 7 16.62 9.09 14.44
CA LYS A 7 17.45 10.00 13.64
C LYS A 7 17.86 9.32 12.33
N LEU A 8 16.91 9.23 11.41
CA LEU A 8 17.08 8.61 10.10
C LEU A 8 16.92 9.67 9.01
N VAL A 9 17.72 9.57 7.96
CA VAL A 9 17.71 10.48 6.82
C VAL A 9 17.74 9.68 5.52
N ALA A 10 17.02 10.17 4.50
CA ALA A 10 17.11 9.63 3.15
C ALA A 10 18.47 9.98 2.55
N VAL A 11 19.14 9.00 1.95
CA VAL A 11 20.45 9.14 1.29
C VAL A 11 20.41 8.75 -0.19
N GLY A 12 19.28 8.23 -0.67
CA GLY A 12 19.08 7.92 -2.08
C GLY A 12 17.66 7.43 -2.37
N ASN A 13 17.26 7.51 -3.63
CA ASN A 13 16.02 6.91 -4.13
C ASN A 13 16.32 5.57 -4.76
N THR A 14 15.34 4.67 -4.70
CA THR A 14 15.38 3.40 -5.41
C THR A 14 14.37 3.41 -6.56
N PHE A 15 13.28 2.68 -6.41
CA PHE A 15 12.20 2.61 -7.38
C PHE A 15 10.85 2.45 -6.67
N VAL A 16 9.78 2.64 -7.43
CA VAL A 16 8.41 2.46 -6.94
C VAL A 16 8.01 0.99 -7.10
N TYR A 17 7.58 0.36 -6.01
CA TYR A 17 6.85 -0.91 -6.06
C TYR A 17 5.35 -0.60 -6.00
N PRO A 18 4.61 -0.68 -7.12
CA PRO A 18 3.20 -0.34 -7.14
C PRO A 18 2.41 -1.33 -6.27
N ILE A 19 1.64 -0.79 -5.32
CA ILE A 19 0.65 -1.57 -4.60
C ILE A 19 -0.53 -1.87 -5.53
N ALA A 20 -1.22 -2.99 -5.32
CA ALA A 20 -2.34 -3.38 -6.16
C ALA A 20 -3.43 -4.10 -5.35
N GLY A 21 -4.66 -4.03 -5.86
CA GLY A 21 -5.79 -4.83 -5.39
C GLY A 21 -5.80 -6.19 -6.07
N TYR A 22 -5.90 -7.26 -5.28
CA TYR A 22 -5.95 -8.65 -5.74
C TYR A 22 -7.22 -9.34 -5.23
N SER A 23 -7.71 -10.33 -5.96
CA SER A 23 -8.80 -11.19 -5.50
C SER A 23 -8.67 -12.60 -6.07
N LYS A 24 -9.14 -13.59 -5.29
CA LYS A 24 -9.41 -14.96 -5.76
C LYS A 24 -10.89 -15.18 -6.11
N LYS A 25 -11.77 -14.20 -5.86
CA LYS A 25 -13.23 -14.36 -5.93
C LYS A 25 -13.89 -13.54 -7.03
N ILE A 26 -13.34 -12.37 -7.30
CA ILE A 26 -13.86 -11.45 -8.32
C ILE A 26 -12.80 -11.20 -9.39
N LYS A 27 -13.25 -10.90 -10.60
CA LYS A 27 -12.36 -10.56 -11.73
C LYS A 27 -12.37 -9.06 -12.06
N SER A 28 -13.39 -8.34 -11.62
CA SER A 28 -13.53 -6.90 -11.81
C SER A 28 -14.22 -6.25 -10.62
N LEU A 29 -14.11 -4.92 -10.50
CA LEU A 29 -14.73 -4.16 -9.41
C LEU A 29 -16.26 -4.18 -9.45
N ASP A 30 -16.86 -4.42 -10.61
CA ASP A 30 -18.32 -4.47 -10.77
C ASP A 30 -18.93 -5.68 -10.05
N GLU A 31 -18.16 -6.75 -9.89
CA GLU A 31 -18.58 -7.96 -9.18
C GLU A 31 -18.62 -7.78 -7.65
N LEU A 32 -18.07 -6.68 -7.11
CA LEU A 32 -18.15 -6.38 -5.67
C LEU A 32 -19.60 -6.20 -5.23
N GLN A 33 -20.02 -7.04 -4.29
CA GLN A 33 -21.34 -6.98 -3.70
C GLN A 33 -21.39 -5.95 -2.56
N PRO A 34 -22.56 -5.36 -2.27
CA PRO A 34 -22.73 -4.54 -1.08
C PRO A 34 -22.31 -5.28 0.19
N GLY A 35 -21.58 -4.63 1.09
CA GLY A 35 -21.10 -5.24 2.34
C GLY A 35 -19.84 -6.11 2.20
N SER A 36 -19.26 -6.22 1.00
CA SER A 36 -18.02 -6.96 0.77
C SER A 36 -16.88 -6.44 1.66
N GLN A 37 -16.02 -7.35 2.11
CA GLN A 37 -14.85 -6.98 2.91
C GLN A 37 -13.63 -6.76 2.01
N ILE A 38 -12.91 -5.67 2.26
CA ILE A 38 -11.66 -5.31 1.59
C ILE A 38 -10.57 -5.29 2.64
N ALA A 39 -9.58 -6.18 2.50
CA ALA A 39 -8.42 -6.21 3.37
C ALA A 39 -7.38 -5.17 2.92
N VAL A 40 -6.86 -4.38 3.85
CA VAL A 40 -5.82 -3.36 3.62
C VAL A 40 -4.73 -3.46 4.69
N PRO A 41 -3.51 -2.97 4.43
CA PRO A 41 -2.47 -2.85 5.45
C PRO A 41 -2.92 -1.94 6.60
N ASN A 42 -2.55 -2.27 7.83
CA ASN A 42 -2.89 -1.49 9.03
C ASN A 42 -1.80 -0.51 9.48
N ASP A 43 -0.62 -0.50 8.84
CA ASP A 43 0.38 0.52 9.12
C ASP A 43 -0.03 1.86 8.48
N PRO A 44 0.21 3.02 9.13
CA PRO A 44 -0.37 4.29 8.71
C PRO A 44 -0.10 4.69 7.26
N THR A 45 1.12 4.46 6.79
CA THR A 45 1.52 4.83 5.42
C THR A 45 0.82 3.96 4.38
N ASN A 46 0.83 2.63 4.56
CA ASN A 46 0.22 1.74 3.59
C ASN A 46 -1.32 1.67 3.71
N LEU A 47 -1.89 1.94 4.89
CA LEU A 47 -3.33 2.17 5.06
C LEU A 47 -3.75 3.37 4.23
N GLY A 48 -3.11 4.53 4.44
CA GLY A 48 -3.43 5.76 3.72
C GLY A 48 -3.28 5.61 2.22
N ARG A 49 -2.18 4.99 1.78
CA ARG A 49 -1.92 4.64 0.37
C ARG A 49 -3.01 3.75 -0.22
N SER A 50 -3.47 2.74 0.53
CA SER A 50 -4.52 1.82 0.07
C SER A 50 -5.87 2.53 -0.05
N LEU A 51 -6.24 3.36 0.93
CA LEU A 51 -7.48 4.13 0.91
C LEU A 51 -7.51 5.15 -0.24
N LEU A 52 -6.39 5.82 -0.50
CA LEU A 52 -6.26 6.73 -1.65
C LEU A 52 -6.42 5.97 -2.98
N LEU A 53 -5.87 4.77 -3.08
CA LEU A 53 -6.03 3.94 -4.27
C LEU A 53 -7.48 3.46 -4.42
N LEU A 54 -8.16 3.05 -3.34
CA LEU A 54 -9.58 2.70 -3.36
C LEU A 54 -10.46 3.89 -3.79
N GLN A 55 -10.11 5.12 -3.38
CA GLN A 55 -10.76 6.33 -3.86
C GLN A 55 -10.52 6.56 -5.35
N GLN A 56 -9.27 6.40 -5.81
CA GLN A 56 -8.91 6.59 -7.22
C GLN A 56 -9.71 5.68 -8.15
N VAL A 57 -10.04 4.46 -7.70
CA VAL A 57 -10.87 3.51 -8.47
C VAL A 57 -12.37 3.62 -8.16
N GLY A 58 -12.79 4.64 -7.42
CA GLY A 58 -14.20 4.97 -7.20
C GLY A 58 -14.96 4.08 -6.22
N LEU A 59 -14.25 3.29 -5.38
CA LEU A 59 -14.91 2.41 -4.40
C LEU A 59 -15.37 3.14 -3.14
N ILE A 60 -14.64 4.19 -2.75
CA ILE A 60 -14.92 5.04 -1.61
C ILE A 60 -14.61 6.50 -1.97
N LYS A 61 -15.05 7.43 -1.13
CA LYS A 61 -14.57 8.81 -1.14
C LYS A 61 -14.04 9.17 0.24
N LEU A 62 -12.89 9.81 0.28
CA LEU A 62 -12.26 10.32 1.48
C LEU A 62 -12.60 11.81 1.64
N LYS A 63 -12.50 12.29 2.87
CA LYS A 63 -12.60 13.71 3.19
C LYS A 63 -11.52 14.49 2.44
N ASP A 64 -11.86 15.71 2.02
CA ASP A 64 -10.90 16.60 1.38
C ASP A 64 -9.76 16.98 2.35
N GLY A 65 -8.55 17.13 1.80
CA GLY A 65 -7.39 17.63 2.54
C GLY A 65 -6.73 16.62 3.51
N VAL A 66 -7.05 15.34 3.43
CA VAL A 66 -6.46 14.27 4.28
C VAL A 66 -5.00 13.94 3.99
N GLY A 67 -4.46 14.44 2.87
CA GLY A 67 -3.07 14.22 2.48
C GLY A 67 -2.77 12.75 2.19
N LEU A 68 -1.58 12.28 2.60
CA LEU A 68 -1.08 10.91 2.32
C LEU A 68 -1.35 9.90 3.44
N LEU A 69 -1.92 10.33 4.57
CA LEU A 69 -2.17 9.48 5.73
C LEU A 69 -3.65 9.46 6.14
N PRO A 70 -4.62 9.30 5.21
CA PRO A 70 -6.00 9.09 5.60
C PRO A 70 -6.15 7.79 6.38
N THR A 71 -7.20 7.74 7.20
CA THR A 71 -7.64 6.57 7.95
C THR A 71 -9.02 6.15 7.50
N SER A 72 -9.48 4.96 7.94
CA SER A 72 -10.84 4.50 7.67
C SER A 72 -11.93 5.45 8.21
N LEU A 73 -11.61 6.30 9.19
CA LEU A 73 -12.50 7.33 9.72
C LEU A 73 -12.69 8.52 8.78
N ASP A 74 -11.81 8.69 7.80
CA ASP A 74 -11.87 9.77 6.82
C ASP A 74 -12.75 9.43 5.62
N ILE A 75 -13.37 8.25 5.57
CA ILE A 75 -14.29 7.83 4.51
C ILE A 75 -15.62 8.57 4.65
N VAL A 76 -15.97 9.38 3.66
CA VAL A 76 -17.20 10.20 3.63
C VAL A 76 -18.28 9.64 2.70
N GLU A 77 -17.90 8.84 1.68
CA GLU A 77 -18.86 8.12 0.83
C GLU A 77 -18.40 6.66 0.64
N ASN A 78 -19.33 5.73 0.77
CA ASN A 78 -19.10 4.29 0.61
C ASN A 78 -20.37 3.65 0.02
N PRO A 79 -20.62 3.80 -1.29
CA PRO A 79 -21.91 3.45 -1.91
C PRO A 79 -22.22 1.95 -1.85
N LYS A 80 -21.20 1.10 -1.82
CA LYS A 80 -21.34 -0.35 -1.66
C LYS A 80 -21.30 -0.80 -0.19
N ASN A 81 -21.27 0.11 0.79
CA ASN A 81 -21.15 -0.21 2.21
C ASN A 81 -20.02 -1.24 2.50
N LEU A 82 -18.88 -1.07 1.83
CA LEU A 82 -17.71 -1.93 1.91
C LEU A 82 -17.15 -1.90 3.34
N LYS A 83 -16.68 -3.05 3.82
CA LYS A 83 -16.04 -3.15 5.14
C LYS A 83 -14.54 -3.16 4.96
N ILE A 84 -13.86 -2.15 5.48
CA ILE A 84 -12.39 -2.08 5.48
C ILE A 84 -11.87 -2.93 6.63
N VAL A 85 -11.05 -3.94 6.32
CA VAL A 85 -10.43 -4.84 7.29
C VAL A 85 -8.94 -4.56 7.30
N GLU A 86 -8.47 -3.94 8.37
CA GLU A 86 -7.07 -3.57 8.54
C GLU A 86 -6.27 -4.76 9.09
N LEU A 87 -5.26 -5.21 8.36
CA LEU A 87 -4.41 -6.35 8.72
C LEU A 87 -2.93 -5.96 8.61
N GLU A 88 -2.09 -6.64 9.39
CA GLU A 88 -0.63 -6.58 9.20
C GLU A 88 -0.27 -7.01 7.78
N ALA A 89 0.57 -6.23 7.09
CA ALA A 89 0.86 -6.45 5.67
C ALA A 89 1.32 -7.90 5.32
N PRO A 90 2.11 -8.61 6.14
CA PRO A 90 2.45 -10.02 5.91
C PRO A 90 1.25 -10.99 5.88
N GLN A 91 0.10 -10.63 6.46
CA GLN A 91 -1.10 -11.48 6.50
C GLN A 91 -1.98 -11.34 5.26
N LEU A 92 -1.83 -10.26 4.49
CA LEU A 92 -2.69 -9.95 3.36
C LEU A 92 -2.68 -11.01 2.24
N PRO A 93 -1.54 -11.62 1.86
CA PRO A 93 -1.56 -12.71 0.88
C PRO A 93 -2.46 -13.88 1.29
N ARG A 94 -2.44 -14.25 2.57
CA ARG A 94 -3.27 -15.34 3.12
C ARG A 94 -4.74 -14.93 3.24
N SER A 95 -5.02 -13.64 3.41
CA SER A 95 -6.40 -13.13 3.47
C SER A 95 -7.18 -13.39 2.17
N LEU A 96 -6.51 -13.59 1.03
CA LEU A 96 -7.15 -13.92 -0.24
C LEU A 96 -7.92 -15.26 -0.21
N ASP A 97 -7.56 -16.18 0.69
CA ASP A 97 -8.23 -17.47 0.87
C ASP A 97 -9.41 -17.40 1.87
N ASP A 98 -9.57 -16.29 2.58
CA ASP A 98 -10.69 -16.10 3.50
C ASP A 98 -11.99 -15.94 2.73
N ALA A 99 -13.03 -16.72 3.06
CA ALA A 99 -14.35 -16.70 2.42
C ALA A 99 -15.11 -15.37 2.56
N GLN A 100 -14.72 -14.46 3.45
CA GLN A 100 -15.33 -13.15 3.63
C GLN A 100 -14.59 -12.01 2.88
N ILE A 101 -13.28 -12.14 2.65
CA ILE A 101 -12.47 -11.12 1.96
C ILE A 101 -12.73 -11.19 0.45
N ALA A 102 -13.37 -10.17 -0.11
CA ALA A 102 -13.62 -10.11 -1.55
C ALA A 102 -12.40 -9.63 -2.33
N LEU A 103 -11.55 -8.82 -1.71
CA LEU A 103 -10.41 -8.14 -2.33
C LEU A 103 -9.39 -7.80 -1.23
N ALA A 104 -8.10 -7.85 -1.54
CA ALA A 104 -7.05 -7.35 -0.67
C ALA A 104 -6.11 -6.41 -1.42
N VAL A 105 -5.73 -5.28 -0.80
CA VAL A 105 -4.72 -4.35 -1.35
C VAL A 105 -3.36 -4.72 -0.77
N ILE A 106 -2.43 -5.24 -1.59
CA ILE A 106 -1.21 -5.91 -1.12
C ILE A 106 0.05 -5.26 -1.72
N ASN A 107 1.06 -4.99 -0.87
CA ASN A 107 2.38 -4.55 -1.34
C ASN A 107 3.03 -5.61 -2.24
N THR A 108 3.75 -5.17 -3.28
CA THR A 108 4.43 -6.08 -4.22
C THR A 108 5.36 -7.07 -3.52
N THR A 109 6.04 -6.65 -2.45
CA THR A 109 6.94 -7.51 -1.65
C THR A 109 6.26 -8.75 -1.08
N TYR A 110 4.98 -8.65 -0.70
CA TYR A 110 4.22 -9.78 -0.14
C TYR A 110 3.45 -10.54 -1.23
N ALA A 111 2.92 -9.83 -2.22
CA ALA A 111 2.23 -10.47 -3.35
C ALA A 111 3.17 -11.39 -4.15
N SER A 112 4.43 -10.99 -4.36
CA SER A 112 5.41 -11.77 -5.12
C SER A 112 5.80 -13.08 -4.44
N GLN A 113 5.70 -13.18 -3.11
CA GLN A 113 6.00 -14.41 -2.37
C GLN A 113 5.03 -15.54 -2.67
N ILE A 114 3.82 -15.22 -3.11
CA ILE A 114 2.81 -16.18 -3.57
C ILE A 114 2.66 -16.18 -5.09
N GLY A 115 3.64 -15.64 -5.81
CA GLY A 115 3.70 -15.64 -7.27
C GLY A 115 2.81 -14.61 -7.97
N LEU A 116 2.19 -13.68 -7.24
CA LEU A 116 1.36 -12.63 -7.83
C LEU A 116 2.19 -11.42 -8.25
N THR A 117 1.81 -10.82 -9.37
CA THR A 117 2.41 -9.59 -9.89
C THR A 117 1.32 -8.55 -10.16
N PRO A 118 1.57 -7.24 -9.90
CA PRO A 118 0.57 -6.20 -10.16
C PRO A 118 0.06 -6.22 -11.60
N ALA A 119 0.96 -6.37 -12.58
CA ALA A 119 0.62 -6.28 -13.99
C ALA A 119 -0.20 -7.46 -14.53
N LYS A 120 -0.06 -8.67 -13.95
CA LYS A 120 -0.79 -9.86 -14.42
C LYS A 120 -2.03 -10.14 -13.58
N ASP A 121 -1.96 -9.92 -12.28
CA ASP A 121 -2.94 -10.43 -11.32
C ASP A 121 -3.69 -9.32 -10.57
N GLY A 122 -3.26 -8.07 -10.72
CA GLY A 122 -3.90 -6.92 -10.09
C GLY A 122 -5.22 -6.55 -10.79
N ILE A 123 -6.31 -6.47 -10.03
CA ILE A 123 -7.60 -5.92 -10.49
C ILE A 123 -7.49 -4.42 -10.74
N PHE A 124 -6.72 -3.74 -9.89
CA PHE A 124 -6.29 -2.37 -10.08
C PHE A 124 -4.90 -2.20 -9.49
N VAL A 125 -4.11 -1.32 -10.11
CA VAL A 125 -2.69 -1.13 -9.80
C VAL A 125 -2.44 0.35 -9.60
N GLU A 126 -1.62 0.68 -8.60
CA GLU A 126 -1.15 2.04 -8.41
C GLU A 126 -0.41 2.56 -9.65
N GLY A 127 -0.70 3.82 -10.00
CA GLY A 127 -0.12 4.48 -11.17
C GLY A 127 1.37 4.83 -11.02
N LYS A 128 1.98 5.26 -12.12
CA LYS A 128 3.41 5.61 -12.19
C LYS A 128 3.77 6.89 -11.42
N GLU A 129 2.83 7.80 -11.26
CA GLU A 129 2.97 9.08 -10.51
C GLU A 129 2.91 8.88 -8.98
N SER A 130 3.33 7.70 -8.50
CA SER A 130 3.26 7.31 -7.10
C SER A 130 4.28 8.10 -6.26
N PRO A 131 3.85 8.76 -5.17
CA PRO A 131 4.77 9.42 -4.25
C PRO A 131 5.54 8.44 -3.35
N TYR A 132 5.29 7.13 -3.48
CA TYR A 132 5.78 6.09 -2.57
C TYR A 132 7.06 5.40 -3.08
N VAL A 133 8.02 6.18 -3.55
CA VAL A 133 9.36 5.68 -3.92
C VAL A 133 10.03 5.07 -2.69
N ASN A 134 10.60 3.87 -2.83
CA ASN A 134 11.37 3.28 -1.74
C ASN A 134 12.70 4.05 -1.59
N LEU A 135 13.08 4.33 -0.34
CA LEU A 135 14.24 5.15 -0.03
C LEU A 135 15.39 4.28 0.48
N ILE A 136 16.62 4.65 0.11
CA ILE A 136 17.81 4.25 0.85
C ILE A 136 17.91 5.20 2.04
N VAL A 137 17.96 4.64 3.26
CA VAL A 137 17.95 5.40 4.51
C VAL A 137 19.16 5.02 5.34
N ALA A 138 19.79 6.04 5.94
CA ALA A 138 20.89 5.88 6.88
C ALA A 138 20.56 6.57 8.21
N ARG A 139 21.35 6.31 9.26
CA ARG A 139 21.29 7.13 10.47
C ARG A 139 21.92 8.49 10.16
N GLU A 140 21.43 9.52 10.83
CA GLU A 140 21.93 10.88 10.63
C GLU A 140 23.43 10.99 10.89
N ASP A 141 23.94 10.26 11.88
CA ASP A 141 25.35 10.26 12.29
C ASP A 141 26.30 9.50 11.35
N ASN A 142 25.77 8.70 10.42
CA ASN A 142 26.57 7.89 9.51
C ASN A 142 26.20 8.03 8.03
N LYS A 143 25.29 8.95 7.69
CA LYS A 143 24.85 9.21 6.30
C LYS A 143 26.01 9.51 5.34
N ASP A 144 27.09 10.10 5.86
CA ASP A 144 28.26 10.52 5.09
C ASP A 144 29.41 9.50 5.04
N ALA A 145 29.25 8.35 5.70
CA ALA A 145 30.26 7.31 5.75
C ALA A 145 30.55 6.75 4.34
N GLU A 146 31.81 6.41 4.08
CA GLU A 146 32.27 6.01 2.75
C GLU A 146 31.53 4.76 2.23
N ASN A 147 31.21 3.81 3.11
CA ASN A 147 30.42 2.63 2.76
C ASN A 147 28.98 2.97 2.35
N VAL A 148 28.34 3.95 2.99
CA VAL A 148 26.99 4.42 2.62
C VAL A 148 27.03 5.09 1.24
N LYS A 149 28.01 5.98 1.01
CA LYS A 149 28.20 6.64 -0.29
C LYS A 149 28.46 5.65 -1.41
N LYS A 150 29.36 4.67 -1.20
CA LYS A 150 29.64 3.60 -2.16
C LYS A 150 28.41 2.75 -2.46
N PHE A 151 27.61 2.42 -1.45
CA PHE A 151 26.38 1.67 -1.65
C PHE A 151 25.36 2.45 -2.50
N VAL A 152 25.11 3.72 -2.16
CA VAL A 152 24.18 4.56 -2.94
C VAL A 152 24.66 4.70 -4.38
N GLN A 153 25.95 4.97 -4.60
CA GLN A 153 26.53 5.12 -5.94
C GLN A 153 26.48 3.82 -6.76
N ALA A 154 26.64 2.65 -6.12
CA ALA A 154 26.56 1.37 -6.82
C ALA A 154 25.11 0.98 -7.16
N TYR A 155 24.14 1.48 -6.40
CA TYR A 155 22.72 1.20 -6.60
C TYR A 155 22.10 2.04 -7.73
N GLN A 156 22.48 3.32 -7.78
CA GLN A 156 21.95 4.31 -8.73
C GLN A 156 22.64 4.23 -10.09
#